data_AF-A0A258SRP1-F1
#
_entry.id   AF-A0A258SRP1-F1
#
_cell.length_a   1.000
_cell.length_b   1.000
_cell.length_c   1.000
_cell.angle_alpha   90.00
_cell.angle_beta   90.00
_cell.angle_gamma   90.00
#
_symmetry.space_group_name_H-M   'P 1'
#
loop_
_entity.id
_entity.type
_entity.pdbx_description
1 polymer ?
#
loop_
_entity_poly.entity_id
_entity_poly.type
_entity_poly.pdbx_seq_one_letter_code
_entity_poly.pdbx_strand_id
1 'polypeptide(L)'
;MDINELSHNNSNQTSILAQNSDNAERKLERKFKLRWVLAISCLPLFGIYAAFGIVPQTLTGSIQTETVLEELVLPSAHEAAINNQLEGSVETTKQNFWYKDYVRRDDTLQSLVSRLNIRNREAYDFIRNDQTANEIARSLIPGKRVEAETDIEGNLVSFEYQLTSEQYINIKKTADGYQAEKLVRQLEVRPILKSAKIHSSLFGATDAANIPDSIAIQVADIFFDLVPHFQDLQVLDMGGGFKVPYQSNEKGTDIPLLAKKVGEVLNKFEITYGKKFQVWFEPGKYLVSECGYLI
;
A
#
# COMPACT_ATOMS: atom_id res chain seq x y z
N MET A 1 73.38 66.30 -51.52
CA MET A 1 73.21 65.31 -50.44
C MET A 1 72.58 66.05 -49.27
N ASP A 2 71.41 65.56 -48.86
CA ASP A 2 70.59 65.84 -47.68
C ASP A 2 70.02 67.25 -47.42
N ILE A 3 68.76 67.50 -47.80
CA ILE A 3 67.41 67.41 -47.13
C ILE A 3 67.02 68.56 -46.17
N ASN A 4 65.85 69.13 -46.49
CA ASN A 4 64.78 69.72 -45.66
C ASN A 4 64.78 71.21 -45.23
N GLU A 5 64.08 71.99 -46.07
CA GLU A 5 62.84 72.76 -45.83
C GLU A 5 62.56 73.48 -44.50
N LEU A 6 62.10 74.74 -44.66
CA LEU A 6 61.24 75.45 -43.71
C LEU A 6 60.34 76.50 -44.41
N SER A 7 59.10 76.56 -43.91
CA SER A 7 58.14 77.69 -43.89
C SER A 7 57.19 77.85 -45.10
N HIS A 8 55.89 77.53 -44.90
CA HIS A 8 54.75 78.42 -44.55
C HIS A 8 54.25 79.24 -45.78
N ASN A 9 52.96 79.31 -46.15
CA ASN A 9 51.78 79.47 -45.30
C ASN A 9 50.46 79.34 -46.11
N ASN A 10 49.36 79.12 -45.36
CA ASN A 10 47.95 79.45 -45.65
C ASN A 10 47.16 78.74 -46.76
N SER A 11 46.11 78.01 -46.37
CA SER A 11 44.73 78.42 -46.69
C SER A 11 43.67 77.75 -45.81
N ASN A 12 42.85 78.61 -45.20
CA ASN A 12 41.40 78.55 -44.98
C ASN A 12 40.74 77.24 -44.51
N GLN A 13 40.21 77.35 -43.29
CA GLN A 13 39.05 76.59 -42.80
C GLN A 13 37.90 76.63 -43.82
N THR A 14 37.38 75.45 -44.17
CA THR A 14 35.94 75.28 -44.42
C THR A 14 35.47 73.96 -43.81
N SER A 15 34.27 74.01 -43.27
CA SER A 15 33.55 73.05 -42.46
C SER A 15 33.28 71.70 -43.13
N ILE A 16 33.41 70.59 -42.40
CA ILE A 16 32.63 69.37 -42.66
C ILE A 16 32.13 68.80 -41.32
N LEU A 17 30.92 69.23 -40.94
CA LEU A 17 30.11 68.72 -39.83
C LEU A 17 29.10 67.73 -40.43
N ALA A 18 29.56 66.55 -40.85
CA ALA A 18 28.66 65.54 -41.42
C ALA A 18 29.26 64.13 -41.34
N GLN A 19 29.48 63.59 -40.13
CA GLN A 19 29.85 62.17 -40.04
C GLN A 19 29.60 61.48 -38.69
N ASN A 20 28.56 61.84 -37.92
CA ASN A 20 28.30 61.11 -36.67
C ASN A 20 26.83 60.85 -36.30
N SER A 21 25.85 61.17 -37.16
CA SER A 21 24.43 60.84 -36.91
C SER A 21 24.18 59.33 -36.92
N ASP A 22 24.79 58.59 -37.85
CA ASP A 22 24.62 57.14 -37.99
C ASP A 22 25.12 56.36 -36.77
N ASN A 23 26.21 56.80 -36.15
CA ASN A 23 26.75 56.14 -34.96
C ASN A 23 25.89 56.43 -33.72
N ALA A 24 25.28 57.61 -33.63
CA ALA A 24 24.38 57.96 -32.55
C ALA A 24 23.07 57.17 -32.65
N GLU A 25 22.48 57.06 -33.85
CA GLU A 25 21.27 56.29 -34.10
C GLU A 25 21.47 54.79 -33.87
N ARG A 26 22.56 54.19 -34.40
CA ARG A 26 22.88 52.78 -34.13
C ARG A 26 23.14 52.49 -32.65
N LYS A 27 23.74 53.44 -31.92
CA LYS A 27 23.97 53.31 -30.46
C LYS A 27 22.68 53.47 -29.66
N LEU A 28 21.75 54.32 -30.11
CA LEU A 28 20.43 54.48 -29.52
C LEU A 28 19.56 53.23 -29.77
N GLU A 29 19.51 52.72 -31.00
CA GLU A 29 18.79 51.49 -31.34
C GLU A 29 19.35 50.27 -30.59
N ARG A 30 20.67 50.13 -30.50
CA ARG A 30 21.31 49.03 -29.76
C ARG A 30 21.03 49.11 -28.26
N LYS A 31 21.00 50.32 -27.68
CA LYS A 31 20.57 50.53 -26.29
C LYS A 31 19.09 50.25 -26.08
N PHE A 32 18.23 50.59 -27.05
CA PHE A 32 16.79 50.32 -26.98
C PHE A 32 16.51 48.81 -27.07
N LYS A 33 17.14 48.11 -28.02
CA LYS A 33 17.05 46.65 -28.16
C LYS A 33 17.62 45.93 -26.94
N LEU A 34 18.74 46.39 -26.36
CA LEU A 34 19.31 45.77 -25.16
C LEU A 34 18.42 45.93 -23.91
N ARG A 35 17.78 47.09 -23.74
CA ARG A 35 16.84 47.33 -22.63
C ARG A 35 15.59 46.45 -22.75
N TRP A 36 15.09 46.26 -23.97
CA TRP A 36 13.97 45.36 -24.23
C TRP A 36 14.33 43.88 -24.07
N VAL A 37 15.53 43.46 -24.49
CA VAL A 37 16.01 42.09 -24.25
C VAL A 37 16.19 41.81 -22.75
N LEU A 38 16.72 42.77 -21.98
CA LEU A 38 16.79 42.67 -20.52
C LEU A 38 15.40 42.60 -19.87
N ALA A 39 14.45 43.44 -20.30
CA ALA A 39 13.09 43.42 -19.77
C ALA A 39 12.36 42.10 -20.07
N ILE A 40 12.49 41.56 -21.28
CA ILE A 40 11.89 40.27 -21.69
C ILE A 40 12.59 39.10 -20.98
N SER A 41 13.90 39.17 -20.74
CA SER A 41 14.64 38.12 -20.03
C SER A 41 14.32 38.05 -18.53
N CYS A 42 13.83 39.13 -17.92
CA CYS A 42 13.41 39.13 -16.51
C CYS A 42 11.98 38.59 -16.30
N LEU A 43 11.14 38.55 -17.33
CA LEU A 43 9.76 38.04 -17.26
C LEU A 43 9.66 36.56 -16.82
N PRO A 44 10.46 35.60 -17.33
CA PRO A 44 10.40 34.22 -16.83
C PRO A 44 10.97 34.05 -15.41
N LEU A 45 11.85 34.97 -14.95
CA LEU A 45 12.40 34.90 -13.59
C LEU A 45 11.37 35.29 -12.52
N PHE A 46 10.43 36.18 -12.83
CA PHE A 46 9.31 36.52 -11.93
C PHE A 46 8.17 35.48 -11.95
N GLY A 47 7.99 34.75 -13.06
CA GLY A 47 7.01 33.67 -13.16
C GLY A 47 7.29 32.50 -12.20
N ILE A 48 8.57 32.27 -11.83
CA ILE A 48 8.97 31.21 -10.89
C ILE A 48 8.69 31.62 -9.43
N TYR A 49 8.72 32.91 -9.09
CA TYR A 49 8.48 33.38 -7.72
C TYR A 49 7.00 33.48 -7.34
N ALA A 50 6.08 33.61 -8.30
CA ALA A 50 4.65 33.63 -8.00
C ALA A 50 4.08 32.24 -7.65
N ALA A 51 4.70 31.15 -8.13
CA ALA A 51 4.19 29.79 -7.91
C ALA A 51 4.52 29.18 -6.53
N PHE A 52 5.44 29.79 -5.77
CA PHE A 52 5.84 29.30 -4.44
C PHE A 52 5.31 30.14 -3.26
N GLY A 53 4.51 31.18 -3.53
CA GLY A 53 4.14 32.18 -2.51
C GLY A 53 2.78 32.02 -1.82
N ILE A 54 1.91 31.10 -2.26
CA ILE A 54 0.56 30.98 -1.69
C ILE A 54 0.15 29.51 -1.60
N VAL A 55 0.87 28.73 -0.80
CA VAL A 55 0.20 27.62 -0.12
C VAL A 55 -0.68 28.29 0.93
N PRO A 56 -2.02 28.27 0.83
CA PRO A 56 -2.84 28.74 1.93
C PRO A 56 -2.38 27.94 3.14
N GLN A 57 -1.97 28.64 4.20
CA GLN A 57 -1.80 28.00 5.49
C GLN A 57 -3.12 27.29 5.73
N THR A 58 -3.10 25.95 5.63
CA THR A 58 -4.22 25.15 6.09
C THR A 58 -4.34 25.55 7.55
N LEU A 59 -5.37 26.33 7.84
CA LEU A 59 -5.78 26.58 9.21
C LEU A 59 -5.98 25.19 9.79
N THR A 60 -5.00 24.72 10.55
CA THR A 60 -5.16 23.61 11.47
C THR A 60 -6.04 24.14 12.59
N GLY A 61 -7.30 24.44 12.24
CA GLY A 61 -8.34 24.54 13.22
C GLY A 61 -8.23 23.26 14.03
N SER A 62 -8.03 23.42 15.33
CA SER A 62 -8.23 22.35 16.28
C SER A 62 -9.64 21.83 16.01
N ILE A 63 -9.73 20.74 15.24
CA ILE A 63 -10.96 19.97 15.17
C ILE A 63 -11.10 19.47 16.60
N GLN A 64 -12.08 19.99 17.32
CA GLN A 64 -12.37 19.49 18.65
C GLN A 64 -12.79 18.03 18.50
N THR A 65 -11.84 17.13 18.74
CA THR A 65 -12.07 15.70 18.76
C THR A 65 -12.64 15.36 20.12
N GLU A 66 -13.94 15.13 20.18
CA GLU A 66 -14.59 14.57 21.35
C GLU A 66 -14.44 13.04 21.30
N THR A 67 -13.90 12.44 22.36
CA THR A 67 -13.89 10.98 22.48
C THR A 67 -15.28 10.54 22.90
N VAL A 68 -16.09 10.12 21.92
CA VAL A 68 -17.38 9.48 22.17
C VAL A 68 -17.13 8.03 22.54
N LEU A 69 -17.28 7.70 23.82
CA LEU A 69 -17.28 6.33 24.29
C LEU A 69 -18.71 5.77 24.12
N GLU A 70 -18.98 5.13 22.98
CA GLU A 70 -20.24 4.43 22.75
C GLU A 70 -20.09 2.98 23.26
N GLU A 71 -20.74 2.69 24.38
CA GLU A 71 -20.85 1.33 24.89
C GLU A 71 -21.87 0.58 24.02
N LEU A 72 -21.37 -0.15 23.03
CA LEU A 72 -22.19 -1.01 22.19
C LEU A 72 -22.78 -2.13 23.05
N VAL A 73 -24.04 -1.98 23.42
CA VAL A 73 -24.80 -3.05 24.08
C VAL A 73 -24.89 -4.21 23.09
N LEU A 74 -24.21 -5.32 23.41
CA LEU A 74 -24.37 -6.55 22.64
C LEU A 74 -25.83 -6.97 22.71
N PRO A 75 -26.49 -7.29 21.57
CA PRO A 75 -27.87 -7.76 21.59
C PRO A 75 -27.94 -8.94 22.54
N SER A 76 -28.75 -8.81 23.60
CA SER A 76 -28.98 -9.95 24.47
C SER A 76 -29.68 -11.02 23.63
N ALA A 77 -29.27 -12.28 23.73
CA ALA A 77 -29.91 -13.39 23.02
C ALA A 77 -31.44 -13.47 23.26
N HIS A 78 -31.91 -12.79 24.32
CA HIS A 78 -33.30 -12.63 24.69
C HIS A 78 -34.06 -11.56 23.87
N GLU A 79 -33.42 -10.48 23.39
CA GLU A 79 -34.10 -9.43 22.58
C GLU A 79 -34.34 -9.87 21.13
N ALA A 80 -33.46 -10.71 20.58
CA ALA A 80 -33.68 -11.35 19.28
C ALA A 80 -34.91 -12.29 19.29
N ALA A 81 -35.26 -12.83 20.46
CA ALA A 81 -36.45 -13.68 20.62
C ALA A 81 -37.76 -12.85 20.74
N ILE A 82 -37.72 -11.68 21.39
CA ILE A 82 -38.91 -10.84 21.61
C ILE A 82 -39.37 -10.13 20.32
N ASN A 83 -38.44 -9.68 19.48
CA ASN A 83 -38.80 -9.01 18.22
C ASN A 83 -39.48 -9.95 17.19
N ASN A 84 -39.44 -11.27 17.40
CA ASN A 84 -40.11 -12.28 16.57
C ASN A 84 -41.45 -12.76 17.16
N GLN A 85 -41.92 -12.22 18.29
CA GLN A 85 -43.12 -12.70 18.99
C GLN A 85 -44.41 -11.91 18.72
N LEU A 86 -44.40 -10.91 17.83
CA LEU A 86 -45.59 -10.09 17.53
C LEU A 86 -46.47 -10.63 16.40
N GLU A 87 -46.12 -11.77 15.78
CA GLU A 87 -47.00 -12.45 14.82
C GLU A 87 -47.38 -13.84 15.34
N GLY A 88 -48.67 -14.01 15.60
CA GLY A 88 -49.23 -15.22 16.16
C GLY A 88 -49.20 -16.39 15.18
N SER A 89 -48.18 -17.22 15.31
CA SER A 89 -48.19 -18.66 15.03
C SER A 89 -46.96 -19.25 15.72
N VAL A 90 -47.09 -20.46 16.29
CA VAL A 90 -45.95 -21.18 16.87
C VAL A 90 -45.06 -21.65 15.71
N GLU A 91 -44.32 -20.73 15.11
CA GLU A 91 -43.17 -21.06 14.29
C GLU A 91 -41.96 -21.14 15.23
N THR A 92 -41.42 -22.34 15.37
CA THR A 92 -40.14 -22.60 16.01
C THR A 92 -39.15 -21.52 15.57
N THR A 93 -38.68 -20.68 16.49
CA THR A 93 -37.73 -19.60 16.19
C THR A 93 -36.56 -20.21 15.41
N LYS A 94 -36.47 -19.93 14.10
CA LYS A 94 -35.39 -20.44 13.25
C LYS A 94 -34.08 -19.82 13.72
N GLN A 95 -33.37 -20.54 14.59
CA GLN A 95 -32.04 -20.18 15.03
C GLN A 95 -31.03 -20.84 14.09
N ASN A 96 -30.14 -20.01 13.53
CA ASN A 96 -29.06 -20.45 12.68
C ASN A 96 -27.71 -20.17 13.36
N PHE A 97 -26.72 -21.03 13.10
CA PHE A 97 -25.38 -20.96 13.66
C PHE A 97 -24.35 -20.82 12.55
N TRP A 98 -23.45 -19.85 12.71
CA TRP A 98 -22.37 -19.57 11.76
C TRP A 98 -21.05 -20.18 12.23
N TYR A 99 -20.39 -20.89 11.34
CA TYR A 99 -19.08 -21.50 11.54
C TYR A 99 -18.11 -20.92 10.51
N LYS A 100 -16.98 -20.39 10.99
CA LYS A 100 -15.87 -19.90 10.15
C LYS A 100 -14.62 -20.70 10.50
N ASP A 101 -14.02 -21.34 9.52
CA ASP A 101 -12.83 -22.16 9.73
C ASP A 101 -11.93 -22.14 8.48
N TYR A 102 -10.81 -22.84 8.54
CA TYR A 102 -9.91 -23.09 7.43
C TYR A 102 -9.75 -24.59 7.22
N VAL A 103 -9.57 -24.98 5.96
CA VAL A 103 -9.18 -26.35 5.61
C VAL A 103 -7.80 -26.63 6.19
N ARG A 104 -7.66 -27.71 6.93
CA ARG A 104 -6.40 -28.14 7.54
C ARG A 104 -5.67 -29.12 6.64
N ARG A 105 -4.39 -29.34 6.94
CA ARG A 105 -3.66 -30.47 6.36
C ARG A 105 -4.36 -31.76 6.80
N ASP A 106 -4.55 -32.68 5.86
CA ASP A 106 -5.19 -33.99 6.05
C ASP A 106 -6.72 -33.96 6.26
N ASP A 107 -7.38 -32.82 6.04
CA ASP A 107 -8.85 -32.80 6.03
C ASP A 107 -9.42 -33.61 4.87
N THR A 108 -10.50 -34.33 5.17
CA THR A 108 -11.40 -34.93 4.19
C THR A 108 -12.68 -34.10 4.14
N LEU A 109 -13.52 -34.32 3.11
CA LEU A 109 -14.84 -33.66 3.08
C LEU A 109 -15.62 -33.98 4.35
N GLN A 110 -15.59 -35.25 4.80
CA GLN A 110 -16.28 -35.68 6.01
C GLN A 110 -15.76 -34.98 7.27
N SER A 111 -14.43 -34.91 7.46
CA SER A 111 -13.87 -34.28 8.66
C SER A 111 -14.17 -32.78 8.71
N LEU A 112 -14.15 -32.12 7.54
CA LEU A 112 -14.47 -30.70 7.40
C LEU A 112 -15.95 -30.43 7.72
N VAL A 113 -16.89 -31.12 7.07
CA VAL A 113 -18.32 -30.87 7.30
C VAL A 113 -18.74 -31.22 8.73
N SER A 114 -18.13 -32.25 9.33
CA SER A 114 -18.37 -32.62 10.73
C SER A 114 -17.91 -31.51 11.68
N ARG A 115 -16.77 -30.87 11.39
CA ARG A 115 -16.24 -29.76 12.20
C ARG A 115 -17.07 -28.48 12.07
N LEU A 116 -17.74 -28.31 10.93
CA LEU A 116 -18.70 -27.23 10.68
C LEU A 116 -20.12 -27.57 11.17
N ASN A 117 -20.28 -28.64 11.95
CA ASN A 117 -21.55 -29.13 12.49
C ASN A 117 -22.65 -29.41 11.43
N ILE A 118 -22.24 -29.73 10.21
CA ILE A 118 -23.16 -30.15 9.15
C ILE A 118 -23.42 -31.64 9.30
N ARG A 119 -24.65 -31.99 9.69
CA ARG A 119 -25.06 -33.35 10.07
C ARG A 119 -25.97 -34.01 9.05
N ASN A 120 -26.65 -33.22 8.22
CA ASN A 120 -27.61 -33.78 7.28
C ASN A 120 -26.92 -34.42 6.08
N ARG A 121 -27.27 -35.68 5.83
CA ARG A 121 -26.68 -36.50 4.75
C ARG A 121 -26.89 -35.90 3.37
N GLU A 122 -28.05 -35.28 3.14
CA GLU A 122 -28.38 -34.63 1.86
C GLU A 122 -27.35 -33.58 1.46
N ALA A 123 -26.88 -32.75 2.40
CA ALA A 123 -25.86 -31.74 2.13
C ALA A 123 -24.51 -32.37 1.75
N TYR A 124 -24.08 -33.40 2.49
CA TYR A 124 -22.84 -34.12 2.20
C TYR A 124 -22.87 -34.78 0.81
N ASP A 125 -23.98 -35.47 0.49
CA ASP A 125 -24.17 -36.12 -0.80
C ASP A 125 -24.26 -35.08 -1.93
N PHE A 126 -24.87 -33.91 -1.69
CA PHE A 126 -24.90 -32.82 -2.65
C PHE A 126 -23.50 -32.25 -2.93
N ILE A 127 -22.72 -31.90 -1.90
CA ILE A 127 -21.36 -31.37 -2.06
C ILE A 127 -20.49 -32.34 -2.85
N ARG A 128 -20.67 -33.65 -2.65
CA ARG A 128 -19.89 -34.68 -3.33
C ARG A 128 -20.27 -34.89 -4.79
N ASN A 129 -21.55 -34.72 -5.15
CA ASN A 129 -22.07 -35.19 -6.44
C ASN A 129 -22.45 -34.07 -7.42
N ASP A 130 -22.75 -32.87 -6.95
CA ASP A 130 -23.09 -31.73 -7.81
C ASP A 130 -21.93 -31.32 -8.72
N GLN A 131 -22.23 -30.84 -9.93
CA GLN A 131 -21.22 -30.48 -10.93
C GLN A 131 -20.30 -29.33 -10.46
N THR A 132 -20.82 -28.38 -9.69
CA THR A 132 -20.07 -27.23 -9.18
C THR A 132 -19.50 -27.53 -7.80
N ALA A 133 -20.30 -28.07 -6.88
CA ALA A 133 -19.88 -28.31 -5.50
C ALA A 133 -18.81 -29.40 -5.36
N ASN A 134 -18.78 -30.41 -6.25
CA ASN A 134 -17.80 -31.51 -6.22
C ASN A 134 -16.35 -31.00 -6.33
N GLU A 135 -16.12 -29.81 -6.86
CA GLU A 135 -14.79 -29.18 -6.85
C GLU A 135 -14.25 -28.98 -5.42
N ILE A 136 -15.12 -28.73 -4.43
CA ILE A 136 -14.76 -28.69 -3.01
C ILE A 136 -14.20 -30.03 -2.57
N ALA A 137 -14.89 -31.13 -2.92
CA ALA A 137 -14.51 -32.49 -2.52
C ALA A 137 -13.22 -32.97 -3.21
N ARG A 138 -12.98 -32.56 -4.45
CA ARG A 138 -11.79 -32.94 -5.23
C ARG A 138 -10.54 -32.17 -4.82
N SER A 139 -10.70 -30.93 -4.40
CA SER A 139 -9.60 -29.98 -4.21
C SER A 139 -9.71 -29.27 -2.86
N LEU A 140 -9.77 -30.04 -1.78
CA LEU A 140 -9.56 -29.53 -0.42
C LEU A 140 -8.11 -29.09 -0.29
N ILE A 141 -7.89 -27.79 -0.42
CA ILE A 141 -6.55 -27.20 -0.34
C ILE A 141 -6.38 -26.65 1.08
N PRO A 142 -5.36 -27.10 1.83
CA PRO A 142 -5.06 -26.55 3.14
C PRO A 142 -4.90 -25.03 3.11
N GLY A 143 -5.45 -24.35 4.11
CA GLY A 143 -5.46 -22.89 4.24
C GLY A 143 -6.58 -22.17 3.50
N LYS A 144 -7.44 -22.87 2.73
CA LYS A 144 -8.64 -22.25 2.15
C LYS A 144 -9.69 -21.97 3.22
N ARG A 145 -10.32 -20.81 3.15
CA ARG A 145 -11.38 -20.41 4.06
C ARG A 145 -12.68 -21.13 3.73
N VAL A 146 -13.38 -21.54 4.78
CA VAL A 146 -14.72 -22.10 4.71
C VAL A 146 -15.65 -21.39 5.68
N GLU A 147 -16.89 -21.24 5.27
CA GLU A 147 -17.94 -20.67 6.08
C GLU A 147 -19.21 -21.50 5.90
N ALA A 148 -19.88 -21.82 6.99
CA ALA A 148 -21.11 -22.61 6.96
C ALA A 148 -22.13 -22.03 7.92
N GLU A 149 -23.38 -22.12 7.53
CA GLU A 149 -24.54 -21.80 8.33
C GLU A 149 -25.39 -23.06 8.47
N THR A 150 -25.72 -23.44 9.70
CA THR A 150 -26.60 -24.57 9.99
C THR A 150 -27.77 -24.15 10.85
N ASP A 151 -28.87 -24.89 10.79
CA ASP A 151 -29.94 -24.76 11.79
C ASP A 151 -29.57 -25.46 13.13
N ILE A 152 -30.51 -25.46 14.08
CA ILE A 152 -30.38 -26.13 15.38
C ILE A 152 -30.16 -27.65 15.30
N GLU A 153 -30.59 -28.30 14.22
CA GLU A 153 -30.45 -29.74 14.01
C GLU A 153 -29.13 -30.09 13.30
N GLY A 154 -28.41 -29.08 12.80
CA GLY A 154 -27.20 -29.25 12.00
C GLY A 154 -27.50 -29.48 10.52
N ASN A 155 -28.70 -29.14 10.04
CA ASN A 155 -28.97 -29.13 8.61
C ASN A 155 -28.29 -27.91 7.98
N LEU A 156 -27.59 -28.12 6.86
CA LEU A 156 -26.93 -27.04 6.14
C LEU A 156 -27.95 -26.06 5.57
N VAL A 157 -27.81 -24.78 5.90
CA VAL A 157 -28.56 -23.66 5.33
C VAL A 157 -27.74 -23.01 4.22
N SER A 158 -26.47 -22.69 4.49
CA SER A 158 -25.57 -22.13 3.49
C SER A 158 -24.12 -22.58 3.71
N PHE A 159 -23.36 -22.73 2.63
CA PHE A 159 -21.93 -23.08 2.65
C PHE A 159 -21.17 -22.22 1.66
N GLU A 160 -20.03 -21.68 2.06
CA GLU A 160 -19.13 -20.93 1.21
C GLU A 160 -17.71 -21.49 1.31
N TYR A 161 -17.14 -21.83 0.15
CA TYR A 161 -15.78 -22.29 0.02
C TYR A 161 -14.97 -21.32 -0.83
N GLN A 162 -13.84 -20.86 -0.32
CA GLN A 162 -12.92 -20.02 -1.09
C GLN A 162 -12.07 -20.89 -2.05
N LEU A 163 -12.30 -20.75 -3.36
CA LEU A 163 -11.50 -21.43 -4.38
C LEU A 163 -10.20 -20.66 -4.68
N THR A 164 -10.32 -19.35 -4.95
CA THR A 164 -9.20 -18.42 -5.16
C THR A 164 -9.40 -17.16 -4.32
N SER A 165 -8.55 -16.13 -4.47
CA SER A 165 -8.77 -14.84 -3.79
C SER A 165 -10.09 -14.19 -4.19
N GLU A 166 -10.57 -14.45 -5.41
CA GLU A 166 -11.72 -13.80 -6.04
C GLU A 166 -12.89 -14.75 -6.26
N GLN A 167 -12.63 -16.07 -6.36
CA GLN A 167 -13.65 -17.05 -6.69
C GLN A 167 -14.06 -17.86 -5.46
N TYR A 168 -15.37 -18.00 -5.28
CA TYR A 168 -16.01 -18.72 -4.19
C TYR A 168 -17.03 -19.71 -4.77
N ILE A 169 -17.20 -20.84 -4.10
CA ILE A 169 -18.34 -21.73 -4.35
C ILE A 169 -19.32 -21.49 -3.22
N ASN A 170 -20.53 -21.08 -3.57
CA ASN A 170 -21.61 -20.88 -2.62
C ASN A 170 -22.67 -21.97 -2.83
N ILE A 171 -23.13 -22.56 -1.74
CA ILE A 171 -24.20 -23.56 -1.72
C ILE A 171 -25.29 -23.03 -0.80
N LYS A 172 -26.54 -23.06 -1.26
CA LYS A 172 -27.71 -22.65 -0.46
C LYS A 172 -28.77 -23.72 -0.48
N LYS A 173 -29.46 -23.89 0.65
CA LYS A 173 -30.70 -24.67 0.72
C LYS A 173 -31.82 -23.89 0.01
N THR A 174 -32.52 -24.57 -0.89
CA THR A 174 -33.71 -24.09 -1.58
C THR A 174 -34.92 -24.98 -1.24
N ALA A 175 -36.11 -24.64 -1.74
CA ALA A 175 -37.30 -25.47 -1.57
C ALA A 175 -37.14 -26.86 -2.21
N ASP A 176 -36.39 -26.95 -3.32
CA ASP A 176 -36.21 -28.18 -4.11
C ASP A 176 -34.91 -28.95 -3.77
N GLY A 177 -34.17 -28.54 -2.74
CA GLY A 177 -32.92 -29.20 -2.33
C GLY A 177 -31.79 -28.20 -2.08
N TYR A 178 -30.64 -28.43 -2.70
CA TYR A 178 -29.49 -27.54 -2.64
C TYR A 178 -29.13 -27.03 -4.03
N GLN A 179 -28.63 -25.80 -4.10
CA GLN A 179 -28.10 -25.21 -5.32
C GLN A 179 -26.69 -24.69 -5.07
N ALA A 180 -25.78 -24.95 -6.00
CA ALA A 180 -24.41 -24.47 -5.97
C ALA A 180 -24.17 -23.47 -7.10
N GLU A 181 -23.42 -22.41 -6.81
CA GLU A 181 -22.96 -21.44 -7.79
C GLU A 181 -21.51 -21.05 -7.53
N LYS A 182 -20.78 -20.75 -8.61
CA LYS A 182 -19.44 -20.18 -8.52
C LYS A 182 -19.54 -18.67 -8.63
N LEU A 183 -19.22 -17.98 -7.55
CA LEU A 183 -19.26 -16.53 -7.45
C LEU A 183 -17.87 -15.95 -7.67
N VAL A 184 -17.79 -14.89 -8.47
CA VAL A 184 -16.60 -14.04 -8.57
C VAL A 184 -16.88 -12.76 -7.80
N ARG A 185 -16.14 -12.53 -6.72
CA ARG A 185 -16.18 -11.27 -5.98
C ARG A 185 -15.18 -10.31 -6.62
N GLN A 186 -15.68 -9.15 -7.05
CA GLN A 186 -14.82 -8.07 -7.51
C GLN A 186 -14.10 -7.48 -6.30
N LEU A 187 -12.78 -7.58 -6.29
CA LEU A 187 -11.96 -6.93 -5.28
C LEU A 187 -11.86 -5.44 -5.62
N GLU A 188 -12.20 -4.60 -4.65
CA GLU A 188 -11.99 -3.16 -4.77
C GLU A 188 -10.60 -2.82 -4.24
N VAL A 189 -9.78 -2.18 -5.07
CA VAL A 189 -8.48 -1.67 -4.66
C VAL A 189 -8.67 -0.24 -4.15
N ARG A 190 -8.49 -0.04 -2.84
CA ARG A 190 -8.55 1.28 -2.21
C ARG A 190 -7.14 1.77 -1.87
N PRO A 191 -6.73 2.97 -2.33
CA PRO A 191 -5.48 3.56 -1.89
C PRO A 191 -5.60 3.94 -0.41
N ILE A 192 -4.68 3.43 0.41
CA ILE A 192 -4.59 3.77 1.83
C ILE A 192 -3.27 4.51 2.03
N LEU A 193 -3.35 5.69 2.64
CA LEU A 193 -2.17 6.46 3.04
C LEU A 193 -1.80 6.07 4.47
N LYS A 194 -0.54 5.68 4.65
CA LYS A 194 0.07 5.38 5.94
C LYS A 194 1.28 6.27 6.12
N SER A 195 1.49 6.75 7.34
CA SER A 195 2.67 7.52 7.72
C SER A 195 3.26 6.90 8.97
N ALA A 196 4.59 6.86 9.04
CA ALA A 196 5.33 6.32 10.17
C ALA A 196 6.55 7.21 10.43
N LYS A 197 6.84 7.44 11.72
CA LYS A 197 8.09 8.07 12.15
C LYS A 197 9.06 6.99 12.60
N ILE A 198 10.25 6.97 12.02
CA ILE A 198 11.30 6.02 12.42
C ILE A 198 11.91 6.51 13.74
N HIS A 199 11.77 5.69 14.77
CA HIS A 199 12.39 5.92 16.09
C HIS A 199 13.60 5.00 16.32
N SER A 200 13.50 3.73 15.93
CA SER A 200 14.56 2.73 16.06
C SER A 200 14.95 2.14 14.70
N SER A 201 13.98 1.55 14.00
CA SER A 201 14.20 0.85 12.74
C SER A 201 13.08 1.08 11.74
N LEU A 202 13.37 0.85 10.46
CA LEU A 202 12.36 0.90 9.40
C LEU A 202 11.25 -0.13 9.66
N PHE A 203 11.62 -1.39 9.91
CA PHE A 203 10.67 -2.48 10.12
C PHE A 203 9.81 -2.27 11.37
N GLY A 204 10.39 -1.76 12.45
CA GLY A 204 9.64 -1.42 13.67
C GLY A 204 8.65 -0.27 13.46
N ALA A 205 9.05 0.76 12.69
CA ALA A 205 8.15 1.86 12.35
C ALA A 205 7.00 1.42 11.44
N THR A 206 7.26 0.54 10.46
CA THR A 206 6.24 0.01 9.57
C THR A 206 5.30 -0.95 10.29
N ASP A 207 5.80 -1.81 11.18
CA ASP A 207 4.96 -2.69 12.03
C ASP A 207 4.04 -1.83 12.92
N ALA A 208 4.57 -0.82 13.60
CA ALA A 208 3.80 0.09 14.45
C ALA A 208 2.71 0.89 13.68
N ALA A 209 2.94 1.20 12.40
CA ALA A 209 1.96 1.88 11.54
C ALA A 209 0.98 0.91 10.83
N ASN A 210 1.10 -0.40 11.09
CA ASN A 210 0.38 -1.47 10.41
C ASN A 210 0.54 -1.39 8.88
N ILE A 211 1.79 -1.18 8.44
CA ILE A 211 2.22 -1.24 7.05
C ILE A 211 2.73 -2.67 6.79
N PRO A 212 2.26 -3.38 5.75
CA PRO A 212 2.73 -4.73 5.46
C PRO A 212 4.23 -4.80 5.16
N ASP A 213 4.90 -5.86 5.58
CA ASP A 213 6.35 -6.05 5.38
C ASP A 213 6.75 -6.04 3.90
N SER A 214 5.88 -6.51 3.01
CA SER A 214 6.12 -6.45 1.55
C SER A 214 6.22 -5.01 1.04
N ILE A 215 5.57 -4.06 1.70
CA ILE A 215 5.68 -2.63 1.44
C ILE A 215 6.92 -2.07 2.17
N ALA A 216 7.20 -2.51 3.41
CA ALA A 216 8.40 -2.10 4.14
C ALA A 216 9.69 -2.41 3.37
N ILE A 217 9.76 -3.58 2.70
CA ILE A 217 10.89 -3.95 1.84
C ILE A 217 11.01 -3.01 0.64
N GLN A 218 9.90 -2.63 0.01
CA GLN A 218 9.93 -1.65 -1.09
C GLN A 218 10.38 -0.27 -0.63
N VAL A 219 10.01 0.12 0.60
CA VAL A 219 10.51 1.36 1.21
C VAL A 219 12.02 1.24 1.50
N ALA A 220 12.48 0.07 1.95
CA ALA A 220 13.91 -0.18 2.12
C ALA A 220 14.66 0.00 0.80
N ASP A 221 14.14 -0.55 -0.31
CA ASP A 221 14.70 -0.38 -1.66
C ASP A 221 14.93 1.09 -2.02
N ILE A 222 14.06 2.00 -1.58
CA ILE A 222 14.22 3.45 -1.79
C ILE A 222 15.35 4.02 -0.93
N PHE A 223 15.48 3.58 0.33
CA PHE A 223 16.58 4.03 1.19
C PHE A 223 17.95 3.59 0.68
N PHE A 224 18.01 2.46 -0.01
CA PHE A 224 19.22 1.99 -0.66
C PHE A 224 19.72 2.97 -1.74
N ASP A 225 18.85 3.74 -2.39
CA ASP A 225 19.28 4.78 -3.33
C ASP A 225 20.13 5.89 -2.66
N LEU A 226 20.13 5.99 -1.32
CA LEU A 226 20.95 6.94 -0.57
C LEU A 226 22.39 6.48 -0.35
N VAL A 227 22.67 5.17 -0.45
CA VAL A 227 24.00 4.57 -0.24
C VAL A 227 25.14 5.29 -0.97
N PRO A 228 25.02 5.70 -2.26
CA PRO A 228 26.09 6.43 -2.95
C PRO A 228 26.53 7.74 -2.28
N HIS A 229 25.70 8.34 -1.42
CA HIS A 229 26.07 9.54 -0.65
C HIS A 229 27.03 9.24 0.52
N PHE A 230 27.24 7.96 0.86
CA PHE A 230 28.08 7.52 1.97
C PHE A 230 29.26 6.69 1.45
N GLN A 231 30.37 7.37 1.16
CA GLN A 231 31.57 6.75 0.55
C GLN A 231 32.14 5.61 1.42
N ASP A 232 32.20 5.84 2.73
CA ASP A 232 32.75 4.89 3.71
C ASP A 232 31.72 3.92 4.28
N LEU A 233 30.52 3.82 3.69
CA LEU A 233 29.49 2.90 4.15
C LEU A 233 29.97 1.44 4.04
N GLN A 234 30.00 0.75 5.18
CA GLN A 234 30.36 -0.67 5.32
C GLN A 234 29.23 -1.53 5.87
N VAL A 235 28.38 -0.96 6.72
CA VAL A 235 27.28 -1.66 7.41
C VAL A 235 25.98 -0.95 7.08
N LEU A 236 24.98 -1.74 6.68
CA LEU A 236 23.60 -1.30 6.64
C LEU A 236 22.85 -1.98 7.79
N ASP A 237 22.48 -1.17 8.77
CA ASP A 237 21.64 -1.61 9.87
C ASP A 237 20.17 -1.40 9.49
N MET A 238 19.47 -2.52 9.32
CA MET A 238 18.04 -2.54 9.02
C MET A 238 17.19 -2.53 10.30
N GLY A 239 17.85 -2.66 11.46
CA GLY A 239 17.25 -2.84 12.77
C GLY A 239 16.37 -4.08 12.85
N GLY A 240 15.40 -4.05 13.77
CA GLY A 240 14.47 -5.16 14.01
C GLY A 240 13.01 -4.77 13.87
N GLY A 241 12.13 -5.56 14.49
CA GLY A 241 10.69 -5.30 14.48
C GLY A 241 9.90 -6.15 13.49
N PHE A 242 10.40 -7.34 13.16
CA PHE A 242 9.64 -8.30 12.36
C PHE A 242 8.28 -8.59 13.00
N LYS A 243 7.24 -8.55 12.18
CA LYS A 243 5.88 -8.85 12.58
C LYS A 243 5.78 -10.34 12.89
N VAL A 244 5.32 -10.66 14.09
CA VAL A 244 4.99 -12.03 14.49
C VAL A 244 3.48 -12.12 14.59
N PRO A 245 2.84 -13.15 14.02
CA PRO A 245 1.40 -13.30 14.10
C PRO A 245 1.01 -13.73 15.53
N TYR A 246 0.11 -12.99 16.15
CA TYR A 246 -0.46 -13.36 17.46
C TYR A 246 -1.72 -14.21 17.31
N GLN A 247 -2.39 -14.12 16.17
CA GLN A 247 -3.60 -14.85 15.85
C GLN A 247 -3.41 -15.70 14.60
N SER A 248 -4.20 -16.77 14.48
CA SER A 248 -4.10 -17.76 13.38
C SER A 248 -4.34 -17.16 11.99
N ASN A 249 -5.07 -16.04 11.92
CA ASN A 249 -5.40 -15.31 10.69
C ASN A 249 -4.43 -14.17 10.39
N GLU A 250 -3.51 -13.83 11.31
CA GLU A 250 -2.50 -12.80 11.09
C GLU A 250 -1.36 -13.38 10.25
N LYS A 251 -0.87 -12.56 9.32
CA LYS A 251 0.36 -12.87 8.58
C LYS A 251 1.54 -12.27 9.31
N GLY A 252 2.49 -13.13 9.67
CA GLY A 252 3.83 -12.73 10.13
C GLY A 252 4.72 -12.29 8.97
N THR A 253 5.94 -11.91 9.32
CA THR A 253 7.01 -11.65 8.37
C THR A 253 7.40 -12.92 7.63
N ASP A 254 7.36 -12.87 6.29
CA ASP A 254 7.92 -13.91 5.43
C ASP A 254 9.44 -13.76 5.35
N ILE A 255 10.14 -14.40 6.30
CA ILE A 255 11.61 -14.33 6.39
C ILE A 255 12.31 -14.85 5.12
N PRO A 256 11.91 -15.98 4.50
CA PRO A 256 12.49 -16.41 3.23
C PRO A 256 12.37 -15.37 2.11
N LEU A 257 11.20 -14.75 1.96
CA LEU A 257 11.00 -13.70 0.95
C LEU A 257 11.84 -12.46 1.26
N LEU A 258 11.88 -12.05 2.52
CA LEU A 258 12.69 -10.93 2.99
C LEU A 258 14.18 -11.17 2.67
N ALA A 259 14.71 -12.34 3.07
CA ALA A 259 16.11 -12.71 2.84
C ALA A 259 16.44 -12.71 1.34
N LYS A 260 15.55 -13.23 0.50
CA LYS A 260 15.70 -13.21 -0.96
C LYS A 260 15.79 -11.78 -1.49
N LYS A 261 14.84 -10.92 -1.15
CA LYS A 261 14.80 -9.53 -1.64
C LYS A 261 16.00 -8.72 -1.16
N VAL A 262 16.35 -8.83 0.12
CA VAL A 262 17.54 -8.15 0.67
C VAL A 262 18.81 -8.64 -0.01
N GLY A 263 18.92 -9.95 -0.27
CA GLY A 263 20.05 -10.51 -1.02
C GLY A 263 20.15 -10.03 -2.47
N GLU A 264 19.02 -9.91 -3.17
CA GLU A 264 18.95 -9.32 -4.52
C GLU A 264 19.47 -7.88 -4.53
N VAL A 265 19.04 -7.08 -3.55
CA VAL A 265 19.50 -5.70 -3.39
C VAL A 265 20.98 -5.67 -3.10
N LEU A 266 21.47 -6.42 -2.10
CA LEU A 266 22.89 -6.43 -1.75
C LEU A 266 23.78 -6.82 -2.92
N ASN A 267 23.42 -7.86 -3.68
CA ASN A 267 24.16 -8.26 -4.86
C ASN A 267 24.24 -7.13 -5.89
N LYS A 268 23.12 -6.42 -6.13
CA LYS A 268 23.10 -5.25 -7.01
C LYS A 268 24.08 -4.17 -6.51
N PHE A 269 24.13 -3.94 -5.20
CA PHE A 269 25.05 -2.97 -4.59
C PHE A 269 26.52 -3.39 -4.70
N GLU A 270 26.84 -4.66 -4.41
CA GLU A 270 28.21 -5.16 -4.53
C GLU A 270 28.74 -5.03 -5.97
N ILE A 271 27.90 -5.33 -6.95
CA ILE A 271 28.24 -5.17 -8.38
C ILE A 271 28.41 -3.69 -8.74
N THR A 272 27.50 -2.83 -8.28
CA THR A 272 27.48 -1.41 -8.67
C THR A 272 28.65 -0.62 -8.08
N TYR A 273 29.01 -0.89 -6.83
CA TYR A 273 30.01 -0.12 -6.09
C TYR A 273 31.35 -0.84 -5.90
N GLY A 274 31.45 -2.12 -6.30
CA GLY A 274 32.67 -2.91 -6.16
C GLY A 274 33.12 -3.13 -4.71
N LYS A 275 32.20 -2.96 -3.74
CA LYS A 275 32.45 -3.14 -2.31
C LYS A 275 31.41 -4.06 -1.70
N LYS A 276 31.84 -4.89 -0.75
CA LYS A 276 30.95 -5.72 0.04
C LYS A 276 30.37 -4.93 1.19
N PHE A 277 29.08 -5.14 1.45
CA PHE A 277 28.38 -4.53 2.57
C PHE A 277 27.94 -5.60 3.56
N GLN A 278 27.99 -5.29 4.84
CA GLN A 278 27.33 -6.09 5.86
C GLN A 278 25.91 -5.59 6.04
N VAL A 279 24.95 -6.51 6.18
CA VAL A 279 23.59 -6.15 6.58
C VAL A 279 23.29 -6.75 7.93
N TRP A 280 22.87 -5.89 8.85
CA TRP A 280 22.55 -6.26 10.20
C TRP A 280 21.05 -6.16 10.41
N PHE A 281 20.51 -7.16 11.11
CA PHE A 281 19.12 -7.22 11.53
C PHE A 281 19.08 -7.54 13.01
N GLU A 282 18.17 -6.89 13.73
CA GLU A 282 17.89 -7.21 15.12
C GLU A 282 16.71 -8.18 15.19
N PRO A 283 16.94 -9.45 15.59
CA PRO A 283 15.88 -10.44 15.57
C PRO A 283 14.73 -10.14 16.55
N GLY A 284 15.04 -9.48 17.68
CA GLY A 284 14.04 -9.06 18.66
C GLY A 284 13.07 -10.17 19.09
N LYS A 285 11.78 -9.82 19.16
CA LYS A 285 10.68 -10.74 19.55
C LYS A 285 10.57 -11.96 18.63
N TYR A 286 10.99 -11.85 17.36
CA TYR A 286 10.82 -12.91 16.36
C TYR A 286 11.42 -14.25 16.80
N LEU A 287 12.58 -14.24 17.46
CA LEU A 287 13.23 -15.48 17.91
C LEU A 287 12.50 -16.19 19.05
N VAL A 288 11.70 -15.48 19.84
CA VAL A 288 11.12 -15.99 21.10
C VAL A 288 9.60 -16.13 21.08
N SER A 289 8.92 -15.42 20.18
CA SER A 289 7.45 -15.32 20.20
C SER A 289 6.72 -16.63 19.88
N GLU A 290 7.35 -17.59 19.20
CA GLU A 290 6.75 -18.90 18.90
C GLU A 290 7.29 -20.04 19.78
N CYS A 291 8.09 -19.72 20.81
CA CYS A 291 8.76 -20.72 21.63
C CYS A 291 7.90 -21.33 22.74
N GLY A 292 6.65 -20.89 22.90
CA GLY A 292 5.76 -21.38 23.96
C GLY A 292 4.32 -20.93 23.80
N TYR A 293 3.41 -21.65 24.45
CA TYR A 293 2.00 -21.32 24.54
C TYR A 293 1.55 -21.47 26.00
N LEU A 294 0.63 -20.61 26.44
CA LEU A 294 -0.01 -20.77 27.74
C LEU A 294 -1.11 -21.83 27.59
N ILE A 295 -1.11 -22.84 28.46
CA ILE A 295 -2.13 -23.90 28.52
C ILE A 295 -3.18 -23.53 29.56
#